data_AF-A0A6G8NYA2-F1
#
_entry.id   AF-A0A6G8NYA2-F1
#
_cell.length_a   1.000
_cell.length_b   1.000
_cell.length_c   1.000
_cell.angle_alpha   90.00
_cell.angle_beta   90.00
_cell.angle_gamma   90.00
#
_symmetry.space_group_name_H-M   'P 1'
#
loop_
_entity.id
_entity.type
_entity.pdbx_description
1 polymer ?
#
loop_
_entity_poly.entity_id
_entity_poly.type
_entity_poly.pdbx_seq_one_letter_code
_entity_poly.pdbx_strand_id
1 'polypeptide(L)'
;MPVMHFLIQWPDNSEENCYSPSQVVSDFFTPGEDYPLQDFVLRAREALNIASERVREKYGFACSAAMDQLAQIEVEAERFLGEPDAKVRVIALV
;
A
#
# COMPACT_ATOMS: atom_id res chain seq x y z
N MET A 1 8.87 -16.17 2.06
CA MET A 1 7.94 -15.26 2.74
C MET A 1 6.67 -15.31 1.92
N PRO A 2 5.49 -15.47 2.51
CA PRO A 2 4.27 -15.41 1.72
C PRO A 2 4.14 -13.98 1.18
N VAL A 3 4.02 -13.87 -0.15
CA VAL A 3 3.54 -12.67 -0.81
C VAL A 3 2.12 -12.42 -0.30
N MET A 4 1.81 -11.16 -0.03
CA MET A 4 0.48 -10.70 0.34
C MET A 4 0.05 -9.63 -0.66
N HIS A 5 -1.23 -9.63 -0.97
CA HIS A 5 -1.87 -8.60 -1.76
C HIS A 5 -2.87 -7.85 -0.89
N PHE A 6 -3.01 -6.56 -1.12
CA PHE A 6 -4.02 -5.76 -0.44
C PHE A 6 -4.86 -5.04 -1.48
N LEU A 7 -6.16 -5.33 -1.44
CA LEU A 7 -7.15 -4.72 -2.31
C LEU A 7 -7.60 -3.42 -1.66
N ILE A 8 -7.46 -2.32 -2.39
CA ILE A 8 -7.90 -0.99 -1.99
C ILE A 8 -8.97 -0.49 -2.95
N GLN A 9 -9.77 0.44 -2.47
CA GLN A 9 -10.71 1.21 -3.26
C GLN A 9 -10.37 2.68 -3.11
N TRP A 10 -10.12 3.32 -4.26
CA TRP A 10 -9.87 4.74 -4.40
C TRP A 10 -11.15 5.56 -4.22
N PRO A 11 -11.04 6.89 -4.04
CA PRO A 11 -12.20 7.78 -3.85
C PRO A 11 -13.22 7.74 -4.99
N ASP A 12 -12.80 7.40 -6.20
CA ASP A 12 -13.65 7.25 -7.40
C ASP A 12 -14.36 5.88 -7.49
N ASN A 13 -14.22 5.03 -6.47
CA ASN A 13 -14.65 3.62 -6.44
C ASN A 13 -13.82 2.68 -7.31
N SER A 14 -12.71 3.12 -7.89
CA SER A 14 -11.78 2.24 -8.60
C SER A 14 -11.08 1.32 -7.60
N GLU A 15 -11.03 0.03 -7.90
CA GLU A 15 -10.34 -0.95 -7.07
C GLU A 15 -8.93 -1.20 -7.61
N GLU A 16 -7.94 -1.24 -6.71
CA GLU A 16 -6.56 -1.55 -7.05
C GLU A 16 -6.01 -2.66 -6.17
N ASN A 17 -5.33 -3.61 -6.79
CA ASN A 17 -4.70 -4.70 -6.08
C ASN A 17 -3.21 -4.41 -5.93
N CYS A 18 -2.80 -4.10 -4.71
CA CYS A 18 -1.43 -3.74 -4.40
C CYS A 18 -0.62 -4.94 -3.90
N TYR A 19 0.59 -5.10 -4.45
CA TYR A 19 1.52 -6.16 -4.05
C TYR A 19 2.35 -5.79 -2.82
N SER A 20 2.52 -6.75 -1.90
CA SER A 20 3.47 -6.67 -0.79
C SER A 20 4.28 -7.96 -0.64
N PRO A 21 5.62 -7.90 -0.54
CA PRO A 21 6.46 -9.08 -0.31
C PRO A 21 6.45 -9.54 1.17
N SER A 22 5.68 -8.88 2.04
CA SER A 22 5.61 -9.16 3.48
C SER A 22 4.21 -8.96 4.04
N GLN A 23 3.88 -9.67 5.11
CA GLN A 23 2.62 -9.50 5.85
C GLN A 23 2.59 -8.22 6.69
N VAL A 24 3.67 -7.44 6.74
CA VAL A 24 3.73 -6.21 7.55
C VAL A 24 2.62 -5.21 7.20
N VAL A 25 2.12 -5.23 5.97
CA VAL A 25 1.00 -4.36 5.55
C VAL A 25 -0.26 -4.55 6.41
N SER A 26 -0.48 -5.73 7.00
CA SER A 26 -1.60 -5.97 7.91
C SER A 26 -1.44 -5.29 9.27
N ASP A 27 -0.22 -4.87 9.64
CA ASP A 27 0.03 -4.09 10.86
C ASP A 27 -0.33 -2.61 10.66
N PHE A 28 -0.37 -2.14 9.40
CA PHE A 28 -0.64 -0.74 9.02
C PHE A 28 -2.08 -0.50 8.57
N PHE A 29 -2.73 -1.54 8.03
CA PHE A 29 -4.04 -1.45 7.39
C PHE A 29 -5.04 -2.46 7.94
N THR A 30 -6.25 -1.97 8.19
CA THR A 30 -7.39 -2.80 8.60
C THR A 30 -8.37 -2.97 7.44
N PRO A 31 -8.72 -4.21 7.03
CA PRO A 31 -9.80 -4.45 6.06
C PRO A 31 -11.13 -3.84 6.51
N GLY A 32 -11.81 -3.17 5.61
CA GLY A 32 -13.07 -2.45 5.84
C GLY A 32 -12.88 -1.03 6.38
N GLU A 33 -11.66 -0.56 6.61
CA GLU A 33 -11.39 0.77 7.14
C GLU A 33 -11.09 1.80 6.04
N ASP A 34 -11.57 3.02 6.25
CA ASP A 34 -11.37 4.17 5.37
C ASP A 34 -10.24 5.05 5.92
N TYR A 35 -9.21 5.27 5.12
CA TYR A 35 -8.07 6.13 5.46
C TYR A 35 -8.10 7.40 4.61
N PRO A 36 -7.78 8.58 5.18
CA PRO A 36 -7.53 9.77 4.36
C PRO A 36 -6.41 9.49 3.37
N LEU A 37 -6.53 10.00 2.14
CA LEU A 37 -5.58 9.74 1.05
C LEU A 37 -4.11 9.95 1.48
N GLN A 38 -3.81 11.08 2.11
CA GLN A 38 -2.45 11.40 2.57
C GLN A 38 -1.95 10.43 3.64
N ASP A 39 -2.82 10.04 4.57
CA ASP A 39 -2.51 9.08 5.63
C ASP A 39 -2.27 7.69 5.05
N PHE A 40 -3.08 7.28 4.08
CA PHE A 40 -2.93 6.01 3.37
C PHE A 40 -1.58 5.93 2.66
N VAL A 41 -1.22 6.95 1.87
CA VAL A 41 0.07 6.99 1.15
C VAL A 41 1.25 6.93 2.13
N LEU A 42 1.18 7.66 3.24
CA LEU A 42 2.24 7.69 4.24
C LEU A 42 2.41 6.33 4.92
N ARG A 43 1.31 5.67 5.29
CA ARG A 43 1.31 4.30 5.84
C ARG A 43 1.80 3.26 4.83
N ALA A 44 1.36 3.36 3.56
CA ALA A 44 1.77 2.45 2.49
C ALA A 44 3.29 2.55 2.24
N ARG A 45 3.82 3.78 2.22
CA ARG A 45 5.25 4.05 2.12
C ARG A 45 6.02 3.39 3.25
N GLU A 46 5.57 3.53 4.49
CA GLU A 46 6.27 2.95 5.63
C GLU A 46 6.18 1.41 5.62
N ALA A 47 5.00 0.84 5.37
CA ALA A 47 4.79 -0.59 5.29
C ALA A 47 5.63 -1.25 4.18
N LEU A 48 5.64 -0.69 2.96
CA LEU A 48 6.39 -1.23 1.82
C LEU A 48 7.90 -1.10 1.99
N ASN A 49 8.38 -0.02 2.63
CA ASN A 49 9.79 0.10 3.01
C ASN A 49 10.17 -0.99 4.01
N ILE A 50 9.41 -1.17 5.10
CA ILE A 50 9.68 -2.23 6.08
C ILE A 50 9.62 -3.62 5.43
N ALA A 51 8.66 -3.84 4.52
CA ALA A 51 8.56 -5.08 3.77
C ALA A 51 9.82 -5.35 2.92
N SER A 52 10.33 -4.32 2.23
CA SER A 52 11.56 -4.39 1.44
C SER A 52 12.80 -4.63 2.30
N GLU A 53 12.90 -3.98 3.46
CA GLU A 53 14.00 -4.18 4.42
C GLU A 53 14.02 -5.63 4.93
N ARG A 54 12.85 -6.21 5.27
CA ARG A 54 12.75 -7.63 5.67
C ARG A 54 13.19 -8.59 4.55
N VAL A 55 12.92 -8.25 3.30
CA VAL A 55 13.42 -9.00 2.13
C VAL A 55 14.94 -8.88 2.04
N ARG A 56 15.49 -7.68 2.23
CA ARG A 56 16.94 -7.44 2.23
C ARG A 56 17.64 -8.21 3.33
N GLU A 57 17.11 -8.22 4.55
CA GLU A 57 17.67 -8.99 5.66
C GLU A 57 17.64 -10.50 5.40
N LYS A 58 16.59 -11.01 4.75
CA LYS A 58 16.43 -12.45 4.50
C LYS A 58 17.19 -12.95 3.26
N TYR A 59 17.24 -12.15 2.20
CA TYR A 59 17.73 -12.58 0.88
C TYR A 59 18.95 -11.79 0.40
N GLY A 60 19.33 -10.71 1.10
CA GLY A 60 20.50 -9.90 0.76
C GLY A 60 20.25 -8.80 -0.28
N PHE A 61 19.02 -8.62 -0.76
CA PHE A 61 18.65 -7.62 -1.77
C PHE A 61 17.30 -6.94 -1.46
N ALA A 62 17.17 -5.66 -1.81
CA ALA A 62 15.92 -4.92 -1.68
C ALA A 62 14.88 -5.40 -2.70
N CYS A 63 13.60 -5.35 -2.34
CA CYS A 63 12.51 -5.75 -3.22
C CYS A 63 12.11 -4.59 -4.14
N SER A 64 12.52 -4.63 -5.42
CA SER A 64 12.12 -3.63 -6.41
C SER A 64 10.59 -3.59 -6.60
N ALA A 65 9.95 -4.75 -6.60
CA ALA A 65 8.49 -4.84 -6.76
C ALA A 65 7.70 -4.08 -5.68
N ALA A 66 8.20 -4.02 -4.44
CA ALA A 66 7.57 -3.21 -3.39
C ALA A 66 7.71 -1.70 -3.65
N MET A 67 8.86 -1.27 -4.18
CA MET A 67 9.10 0.13 -4.52
C MET A 67 8.31 0.55 -5.76
N ASP A 68 8.21 -0.34 -6.75
CA ASP A 68 7.39 -0.13 -7.95
C ASP A 68 5.91 0.00 -7.58
N GLN A 69 5.41 -0.83 -6.65
CA GLN A 69 4.04 -0.72 -6.14
C GLN A 69 3.81 0.61 -5.41
N LEU A 70 4.76 1.03 -4.58
CA LEU A 70 4.67 2.32 -3.87
C LEU A 70 4.58 3.48 -4.87
N ALA A 71 5.41 3.47 -5.91
CA ALA A 71 5.40 4.50 -6.94
C ALA A 71 4.05 4.56 -7.67
N GLN A 72 3.43 3.40 -7.95
CA GLN A 72 2.09 3.35 -8.55
C GLN A 72 1.02 3.98 -7.63
N ILE A 73 1.03 3.61 -6.35
CA ILE A 73 0.11 4.18 -5.35
C ILE A 73 0.29 5.71 -5.26
N GLU A 74 1.52 6.21 -5.28
CA GLU A 74 1.79 7.65 -5.23
C GLU A 74 1.28 8.38 -6.47
N VAL A 75 1.51 7.82 -7.66
CA VAL A 75 1.02 8.38 -8.93
C VAL A 75 -0.51 8.41 -8.98
N GLU A 76 -1.19 7.34 -8.56
CA GLU A 76 -2.65 7.32 -8.52
C GLU A 76 -3.19 8.29 -7.45
N ALA A 77 -2.54 8.37 -6.28
CA ALA A 77 -2.91 9.31 -5.24
C ALA A 77 -2.78 10.78 -5.69
N GLU A 78 -1.82 11.10 -6.56
CA GLU A 78 -1.68 12.46 -7.11
C GLU A 78 -2.94 12.93 -7.85
N ARG A 79 -3.69 12.00 -8.45
CA ARG A 79 -4.95 12.31 -9.17
C ARG A 79 -6.04 12.81 -8.23
N PHE A 80 -5.97 12.42 -6.95
CA PHE A 80 -6.95 12.74 -5.92
C PHE A 80 -6.46 13.80 -4.91
N LEU A 81 -5.23 14.31 -5.04
CA LEU A 81 -4.67 15.34 -4.15
C LEU A 81 -5.49 16.65 -4.13
N GLY A 82 -6.26 16.92 -5.18
CA GLY A 82 -7.16 18.09 -5.26
C GLY A 82 -8.43 17.96 -4.42
N GLU A 83 -8.72 16.77 -3.88
CA GLU A 83 -9.93 16.48 -3.13
C GLU A 83 -9.62 16.38 -1.62
N PRO A 84 -10.02 17.38 -0.80
CA PRO A 84 -9.67 17.41 0.62
C PRO A 84 -10.32 16.30 1.45
N ASP A 85 -11.40 15.71 0.94
CA ASP A 85 -12.13 14.59 1.57
C ASP A 85 -11.84 13.23 0.90
N ALA A 86 -10.83 13.15 0.03
CA ALA A 86 -10.42 11.90 -0.61
C ALA A 86 -10.02 10.85 0.44
N LYS A 87 -10.66 9.69 0.38
CA LYS A 87 -10.41 8.55 1.25
C LYS A 87 -10.18 7.29 0.43
N VAL A 88 -9.24 6.49 0.89
CA VAL A 88 -8.93 5.18 0.35
C VAL A 88 -9.41 4.14 1.34
N ARG A 89 -10.25 3.21 0.86
CA ARG A 89 -10.74 2.10 1.67
C ARG A 89 -9.89 0.87 1.42
N VAL A 90 -9.48 0.19 2.48
CA VAL A 90 -8.85 -1.13 2.33
C VAL A 90 -9.97 -2.16 2.29
N ILE A 91 -10.17 -2.85 1.18
CA ILE A 91 -11.24 -3.84 1.01
C ILE A 91 -10.84 -5.17 1.67
N ALA A 92 -9.66 -5.68 1.32
CA ALA A 92 -9.21 -7.00 1.76
C ALA A 92 -7.69 -7.11 1.77
N LEU A 93 -7.17 -7.98 2.64
CA LEU A 93 -5.78 -8.43 2.66
C LEU A 93 -5.79 -9.92 2.33
N VAL A 94 -5.13 -10.34 1.24
CA VAL A 94 -5.20 -11.68 0.63
C VAL A 94 -3.82 -12.30 0.43
#